data_AF-A0A6P2WN28-F1
#
_entry.id   AF-A0A6P2WN28-F1
#
_cell.length_a   1.000
_cell.length_b   1.000
_cell.length_c   1.000
_cell.angle_alpha   90.00
_cell.angle_beta   90.00
_cell.angle_gamma   90.00
#
_symmetry.space_group_name_H-M   'P 1'
#
loop_
_entity.id
_entity.type
_entity.pdbx_description
1 polymer ?
#
loop_
_entity_poly.entity_id
_entity_poly.type
_entity_poly.pdbx_seq_one_letter_code
_entity_poly.pdbx_strand_id
1 'polypeptide(L)'
;MSTTLVPVDQRQAALRIIERIVGKELLADAAPAEGISVTTFHKVLASERELAVAYARAKEIRADLLADEALKIVDDPEIDAQRARNQMTMRQWLAAKLAPKTYGERIDLNVNQSISIEGALLEARQRVRPIRDQHDVTDVEIVEPQALPAHRPSDAESAAPLPEPAVPAETPGEPDIFS
;
A
#
# COMPACT_ATOMS: atom_id res chain seq x y z
N MET A 1 25.17 42.95 16.35
CA MET A 1 23.83 43.25 15.78
C MET A 1 22.88 42.22 16.33
N SER A 2 22.27 42.50 17.48
CA SER A 2 21.34 41.57 18.14
C SER A 2 20.04 41.54 17.35
N THR A 3 19.78 40.44 16.65
CA THR A 3 18.48 40.15 16.06
C THR A 3 17.46 40.10 17.18
N THR A 4 16.59 41.10 17.24
CA THR A 4 15.43 41.15 18.10
C THR A 4 14.54 39.96 17.75
N LEU A 5 14.57 38.92 18.59
CA LEU A 5 13.58 37.84 18.57
C LEU A 5 12.25 38.44 19.04
N VAL A 6 11.54 39.08 18.11
CA VAL A 6 10.12 39.37 18.29
C VAL A 6 9.45 38.01 18.51
N PRO A 7 8.69 37.83 19.60
CA PRO A 7 7.93 36.60 19.80
C PRO A 7 7.00 36.46 18.60
N VAL A 8 7.30 35.50 17.73
CA VAL A 8 6.49 35.24 16.54
C VAL A 8 5.16 34.71 17.04
N ASP A 9 4.10 35.51 16.85
CA ASP A 9 2.75 35.04 17.06
C ASP A 9 2.48 33.91 16.06
N GLN A 10 2.50 32.68 16.59
CA GLN A 10 2.40 31.46 15.80
C GLN A 10 1.07 31.36 15.06
N ARG A 11 0.00 31.93 15.64
CA ARG A 11 -1.33 31.98 15.03
C ARG A 11 -1.34 32.93 13.84
N GLN A 12 -0.82 34.14 14.02
CA GLN A 12 -0.78 35.13 12.94
C GLN A 12 0.15 34.69 11.80
N ALA A 13 1.28 34.08 12.12
CA ALA A 13 2.18 33.51 11.13
C ALA A 13 1.50 32.35 10.35
N ALA A 14 0.75 31.47 11.03
CA ALA A 14 -0.01 30.42 10.35
C ALA A 14 -1.06 30.97 9.37
N LEU A 15 -1.76 32.06 9.72
CA LEU A 15 -2.69 32.73 8.81
C LEU A 15 -1.98 33.26 7.56
N ARG A 16 -0.84 33.95 7.72
CA ARG A 16 -0.05 34.44 6.58
C ARG A 16 0.49 33.30 5.71
N ILE A 17 0.90 32.18 6.31
CA ILE A 17 1.29 30.98 5.55
C ILE A 17 0.12 30.46 4.72
N ILE A 18 -1.09 30.39 5.30
CA ILE A 18 -2.29 29.93 4.58
C ILE A 18 -2.59 30.84 3.38
N GLU A 19 -2.51 32.16 3.54
CA GLU A 19 -2.70 33.13 2.44
C GLU A 19 -1.66 32.94 1.34
N ARG A 20 -0.38 32.74 1.69
CA ARG A 20 0.69 32.49 0.72
C ARG A 20 0.51 31.16 -0.03
N ILE A 21 -0.03 30.14 0.64
CA ILE A 21 -0.37 28.86 0.02
C ILE A 21 -1.50 29.00 -1.00
N VAL A 22 -2.49 29.87 -0.75
CA VAL A 22 -3.49 30.25 -1.75
C VAL A 22 -2.81 30.96 -2.93
N GLY A 23 -1.83 31.83 -2.66
CA GLY A 23 -0.93 32.43 -3.65
C GLY A 23 -0.02 31.44 -4.41
N LYS A 24 -0.17 30.13 -4.14
CA LYS A 24 0.53 29.00 -4.75
C LYS A 24 2.00 28.85 -4.39
N GLU A 25 2.45 29.55 -3.35
CA GLU A 25 3.77 29.30 -2.80
C GLU A 25 3.85 27.89 -2.19
N LEU A 26 5.05 27.34 -2.18
CA LEU A 26 5.30 26.06 -1.54
C LEU A 26 5.37 26.27 -0.02
N LEU A 27 4.81 25.32 0.74
CA LEU A 27 4.89 25.36 2.20
C LEU A 27 6.34 25.37 2.70
N ALA A 28 7.25 24.75 1.94
CA ALA A 28 8.68 24.72 2.21
C ALA A 28 9.32 26.12 2.18
N ASP A 29 8.80 27.03 1.34
CA ASP A 29 9.30 28.41 1.21
C ASP A 29 8.48 29.37 2.08
N ALA A 30 7.19 29.10 2.23
CA ALA A 30 6.28 29.92 3.00
C ALA A 30 6.61 29.91 4.50
N ALA A 31 6.88 28.74 5.08
CA ALA A 31 7.10 28.61 6.52
C ALA A 31 8.38 29.32 7.01
N PRO A 32 9.57 29.13 6.38
CA PRO A 32 10.79 29.82 6.81
C PRO A 32 10.71 31.35 6.64
N ALA A 33 10.01 31.84 5.62
CA ALA A 33 9.82 33.27 5.42
C ALA A 33 8.96 33.93 6.51
N GLU A 34 8.13 33.16 7.21
CA GLU A 34 7.39 33.61 8.40
C GLU A 34 8.12 33.29 9.72
N GLY A 35 9.35 32.76 9.65
CA GLY A 35 10.16 32.43 10.82
C GLY A 35 9.71 31.17 11.56
N ILE A 36 8.87 30.32 10.95
CA ILE A 36 8.33 29.10 11.57
C ILE A 36 8.76 27.86 10.78
N SER A 37 9.09 26.77 11.48
CA SER A 37 9.36 25.49 10.81
C SER A 37 8.08 24.84 10.30
N VAL A 38 8.16 24.07 9.22
CA VAL A 38 7.02 23.29 8.68
C VAL A 38 6.40 22.41 9.78
N THR A 39 7.22 21.80 10.63
CA THR A 39 6.76 20.99 11.78
C THR A 39 5.96 21.82 12.79
N THR A 40 6.42 23.03 13.10
CA THR A 40 5.72 23.93 14.02
C THR A 40 4.39 24.40 13.43
N PHE A 41 4.33 24.71 12.14
CA PHE A 41 3.07 25.03 11.45
C PHE A 41 2.05 23.89 11.58
N HIS A 42 2.45 22.64 11.33
CA HIS A 42 1.55 21.49 11.52
C HIS A 42 1.11 21.29 12.97
N LYS A 43 1.96 21.60 13.96
CA LYS A 43 1.57 21.57 15.38
C LYS A 43 0.52 22.64 15.72
N VAL A 44 0.66 23.84 15.16
CA VAL A 44 -0.33 24.93 15.31
C VAL A 44 -1.67 24.51 14.70
N LEU A 45 -1.67 23.96 13.48
CA LEU A 45 -2.88 23.43 12.85
C LEU A 45 -3.54 22.29 13.65
N ALA A 46 -2.74 21.45 14.32
CA ALA A 46 -3.28 20.39 15.17
C ALA A 46 -3.93 20.93 16.46
N SER A 47 -3.46 22.09 16.95
CA SER A 47 -3.93 22.70 18.19
C SER A 47 -5.16 23.60 17.96
N GLU A 48 -5.23 24.28 16.82
CA GLU A 48 -6.29 25.23 16.48
C GLU A 48 -7.16 24.73 15.31
N ARG A 49 -8.38 24.28 15.63
CA ARG A 49 -9.32 23.73 14.63
C ARG A 49 -9.67 24.74 13.53
N GLU A 50 -9.83 26.02 13.86
CA GLU A 50 -10.20 27.06 12.88
C GLU A 50 -9.13 27.20 11.79
N LEU A 51 -7.85 27.22 12.17
CA LEU A 51 -6.73 27.28 11.23
C LEU A 51 -6.66 26.02 10.37
N ALA A 52 -6.93 24.84 10.94
CA ALA A 52 -6.99 23.60 10.17
C ALA A 52 -8.07 23.64 9.08
N VAL A 53 -9.25 24.19 9.40
CA VAL A 53 -10.35 24.36 8.44
C VAL A 53 -9.98 25.40 7.38
N ALA A 54 -9.40 26.53 7.78
CA ALA A 54 -8.93 27.55 6.84
C ALA A 54 -7.86 27.00 5.89
N TYR A 55 -6.92 26.19 6.39
CA TYR A 55 -5.90 25.53 5.57
C TYR A 55 -6.50 24.50 4.60
N ALA A 56 -7.52 23.75 5.02
CA ALA A 56 -8.22 22.83 4.13
C ALA A 56 -8.90 23.58 2.97
N ARG A 57 -9.61 24.69 3.25
CA ARG A 57 -10.21 25.55 2.22
C ARG A 57 -9.16 26.19 1.31
N ALA A 58 -8.03 26.62 1.87
CA ALA A 58 -6.93 27.17 1.07
C ALA A 58 -6.39 26.16 0.06
N LYS A 59 -6.35 24.86 0.40
CA LYS A 59 -5.99 23.80 -0.54
C LYS A 59 -7.01 23.63 -1.66
N GLU A 60 -8.30 23.77 -1.37
CA GLU A 60 -9.36 23.73 -2.39
C GLU A 60 -9.21 24.90 -3.37
N ILE A 61 -9.06 26.13 -2.86
CA ILE A 61 -8.83 27.32 -3.70
C ILE A 61 -7.54 27.18 -4.52
N ARG A 62 -6.48 26.65 -3.92
CA ARG A 62 -5.23 26.38 -4.63
C ARG A 62 -5.44 25.39 -5.79
N ALA A 63 -6.32 24.39 -5.63
CA ALA A 63 -6.63 23.45 -6.70
C ALA A 63 -7.28 24.16 -7.90
N ASP A 64 -8.23 25.06 -7.64
CA ASP A 64 -8.89 25.86 -8.69
C ASP A 64 -7.88 26.71 -9.47
N LEU A 65 -7.00 27.43 -8.76
CA LEU A 65 -5.99 28.26 -9.40
C LEU A 65 -4.96 27.45 -10.21
N LEU A 66 -4.66 26.22 -9.81
CA LEU A 66 -3.76 25.33 -10.56
C LEU A 66 -4.41 24.82 -11.84
N ALA A 67 -5.72 24.58 -11.84
CA ALA A 67 -6.47 24.21 -13.03
C ALA A 67 -6.48 25.36 -14.05
N ASP A 68 -6.76 26.59 -13.60
CA ASP A 68 -6.73 27.78 -14.46
C ASP A 68 -5.35 28.02 -15.08
N GLU A 69 -4.28 27.83 -14.31
CA GLU A 69 -2.92 27.94 -14.84
C GLU A 69 -2.54 26.83 -15.81
N ALA A 70 -3.04 25.62 -15.60
CA ALA A 70 -2.80 24.53 -16.55
C ALA A 70 -3.33 24.91 -17.93
N LEU A 71 -4.51 25.56 -17.99
CA LEU A 71 -5.07 26.06 -19.25
C LEU A 71 -4.20 27.17 -19.87
N LYS A 72 -3.77 28.14 -19.07
CA LYS A 72 -2.88 29.22 -19.54
C LYS A 72 -1.57 28.70 -20.14
N ILE A 73 -0.99 27.65 -19.55
CA ILE A 73 0.27 27.05 -20.02
C ILE A 73 0.09 26.32 -21.35
N VAL A 74 -1.08 25.74 -21.58
CA VAL A 74 -1.40 25.07 -22.85
C VAL A 74 -1.64 26.08 -23.97
N ASP A 75 -2.26 27.21 -23.65
CA ASP A 75 -2.57 28.27 -24.62
C ASP A 75 -1.37 29.15 -24.97
N ASP A 76 -0.29 29.12 -24.19
CA ASP A 76 0.92 29.93 -24.40
C ASP A 76 1.83 29.32 -25.48
N PRO A 77 1.97 29.97 -26.67
CA PRO A 77 2.78 29.45 -27.76
C PRO A 77 4.29 29.64 -27.56
N GLU A 78 4.72 30.43 -26.57
CA GLU A 78 6.15 30.67 -26.30
C GLU A 78 6.79 29.52 -25.51
N ILE A 79 5.98 28.71 -24.83
CA ILE A 79 6.45 27.59 -24.02
C ILE A 79 6.68 26.38 -24.92
N ASP A 80 7.86 25.76 -24.80
CA ASP A 80 8.14 24.47 -25.43
C ASP A 80 7.04 23.44 -25.13
N ALA A 81 6.52 22.78 -26.16
CA ALA A 81 5.35 21.91 -26.05
C ALA A 81 5.56 20.75 -25.04
N GLN A 82 6.78 20.20 -24.97
CA GLN A 82 7.08 19.12 -24.03
C GLN A 82 7.11 19.65 -22.59
N ARG A 83 7.69 20.83 -22.38
CA ARG A 83 7.67 21.50 -21.09
C ARG A 83 6.25 21.89 -20.68
N ALA A 84 5.44 22.42 -21.59
CA ALA A 84 4.03 22.76 -21.35
C ALA A 84 3.23 21.53 -20.92
N ARG A 85 3.38 20.41 -21.63
CA ARG A 85 2.74 19.13 -21.30
C ARG A 85 3.09 18.62 -19.90
N ASN A 86 4.38 18.63 -19.53
CA ASN A 86 4.82 18.19 -18.21
C ASN A 86 4.23 19.08 -17.10
N GLN A 87 4.24 20.39 -17.32
CA GLN A 87 3.71 21.38 -16.39
C GLN A 87 2.20 21.27 -16.21
N MET A 88 1.46 21.13 -17.31
CA MET A 88 0.02 20.92 -17.31
C MET A 88 -0.33 19.64 -16.56
N THR A 89 0.33 18.52 -16.89
CA THR A 89 0.07 17.21 -16.28
C THR A 89 0.32 17.24 -14.77
N MET A 90 1.42 17.87 -14.32
CA MET A 90 1.71 17.98 -12.89
C MET A 90 0.67 18.83 -12.16
N ARG A 91 0.23 19.95 -12.75
CA ARG A 91 -0.81 20.81 -12.16
C ARG A 91 -2.16 20.12 -12.10
N GLN A 92 -2.56 19.43 -13.17
CA GLN A 92 -3.78 18.62 -13.22
C GLN A 92 -3.76 17.53 -12.15
N TRP A 93 -2.67 16.78 -12.03
CA TRP A 93 -2.52 15.74 -11.00
C TRP A 93 -2.64 16.34 -9.59
N LEU A 94 -2.01 17.48 -9.36
CA LEU A 94 -2.05 18.14 -8.05
C LEU A 94 -3.45 18.67 -7.74
N ALA A 95 -4.16 19.27 -8.70
CA ALA A 95 -5.55 19.69 -8.54
C ALA A 95 -6.47 18.50 -8.22
N ALA A 96 -6.31 17.36 -8.90
CA ALA A 96 -7.06 16.12 -8.64
C ALA A 96 -6.81 15.57 -7.22
N LYS A 97 -5.60 15.72 -6.67
CA LYS A 97 -5.29 15.30 -5.29
C LYS A 97 -5.74 16.28 -4.23
N LEU A 98 -5.70 17.58 -4.50
CA LEU A 98 -6.15 18.60 -3.55
C LEU A 98 -7.67 18.66 -3.43
N ALA A 99 -8.39 18.55 -4.55
CA ALA A 99 -9.85 18.60 -4.59
C ALA A 99 -10.42 17.41 -5.40
N PRO A 100 -10.38 16.18 -4.85
CA PRO A 100 -10.81 14.97 -5.56
C PRO A 100 -12.30 14.94 -5.88
N LYS A 101 -13.12 15.75 -5.19
CA LYS A 101 -14.56 15.86 -5.48
C LYS A 101 -14.84 16.60 -6.78
N THR A 102 -14.02 17.60 -7.11
CA THR A 102 -14.22 18.49 -8.27
C THR A 102 -13.40 18.04 -9.46
N TYR A 103 -12.10 17.77 -9.24
CA TYR A 103 -11.13 17.44 -10.30
C TYR A 103 -10.73 15.95 -10.32
N GLY A 104 -11.37 15.13 -9.48
CA GLY A 104 -11.11 13.69 -9.47
C GLY A 104 -11.65 13.03 -10.72
N GLU A 105 -10.88 12.09 -11.26
CA GLU A 105 -11.33 11.23 -12.35
C GLU A 105 -12.44 10.30 -11.86
N ARG A 106 -13.60 10.36 -12.50
CA ARG A 106 -14.74 9.50 -12.20
C ARG A 106 -14.56 8.19 -12.96
N ILE A 107 -14.35 7.10 -12.24
CA ILE A 107 -14.26 5.76 -12.82
C ILE A 107 -15.56 5.01 -12.50
N ASP A 108 -16.40 4.81 -13.52
CA ASP A 108 -17.59 3.97 -13.41
C ASP A 108 -17.20 2.51 -13.64
N LEU A 109 -17.01 1.76 -12.54
CA LEU A 109 -16.68 0.33 -12.58
C LEU A 109 -17.97 -0.50 -12.61
N ASN A 110 -18.38 -0.93 -13.80
CA ASN A 110 -19.46 -1.91 -13.92
C ASN A 110 -18.92 -3.33 -13.68
N VAL A 111 -19.09 -3.86 -12.46
CA VAL A 111 -18.64 -5.20 -12.09
C VAL A 111 -19.78 -6.21 -12.32
N ASN A 112 -19.80 -6.81 -13.51
CA ASN A 112 -20.76 -7.87 -13.87
C ASN A 112 -20.29 -9.28 -13.41
N GLN A 113 -19.54 -9.39 -12.33
CA GLN A 113 -19.15 -10.69 -11.81
C GLN A 113 -20.32 -11.29 -11.00
N SER A 114 -21.03 -12.23 -11.62
CA SER A 114 -21.97 -13.08 -10.90
C SER A 114 -21.17 -14.02 -9.99
N ILE A 115 -21.11 -13.71 -8.70
CA ILE A 115 -20.58 -14.66 -7.73
C ILE A 115 -21.56 -15.84 -7.71
N SER A 116 -21.13 -16.98 -8.23
CA SER A 116 -21.92 -18.20 -8.17
C SER A 116 -22.03 -18.64 -6.71
N ILE A 117 -23.20 -18.40 -6.12
CA ILE A 117 -23.55 -18.78 -4.74
C ILE A 117 -23.31 -20.28 -4.53
N GLU A 118 -23.53 -21.07 -5.58
CA GLU A 118 -23.38 -22.52 -5.59
C GLU A 118 -21.91 -22.95 -5.39
N GLY A 119 -20.97 -22.25 -6.02
CA GLY A 119 -19.53 -22.50 -5.83
C GLY A 119 -19.07 -22.18 -4.40
N ALA A 120 -19.53 -21.05 -3.84
CA ALA A 120 -19.21 -20.66 -2.47
C ALA A 120 -19.79 -21.65 -1.43
N LEU A 121 -21.01 -22.15 -1.67
CA LEU A 121 -21.65 -23.14 -0.80
C LEU A 121 -20.97 -24.51 -0.87
N LEU A 122 -20.54 -24.94 -2.05
CA LEU A 122 -19.84 -26.21 -2.23
C LEU A 122 -18.50 -26.21 -1.48
N GLU A 123 -17.74 -25.13 -1.60
CA GLU A 123 -16.46 -24.96 -0.89
C GLU A 123 -16.65 -24.87 0.63
N ALA A 124 -17.70 -24.16 1.10
CA ALA A 124 -18.05 -24.12 2.52
C ALA A 124 -18.42 -25.50 3.07
N ARG A 125 -19.19 -26.29 2.31
CA ARG A 125 -19.60 -27.64 2.71
C ARG A 125 -18.44 -28.62 2.80
N GLN A 126 -17.44 -28.48 1.93
CA GLN A 126 -16.20 -29.28 1.98
C GLN A 126 -15.33 -28.97 3.21
N ARG A 127 -15.39 -27.73 3.72
CA ARG A 127 -14.65 -27.33 4.93
C ARG A 127 -15.29 -27.80 6.22
N VAL A 128 -16.62 -27.97 6.24
CA VAL A 128 -17.32 -28.54 7.40
C VAL A 128 -16.97 -30.02 7.47
N ARG A 129 -16.10 -30.41 8.42
CA ARG A 129 -15.90 -31.82 8.74
C ARG A 129 -17.27 -32.39 9.15
N PRO A 130 -17.70 -33.53 8.61
CA PRO A 130 -18.92 -34.17 9.10
C PRO A 130 -18.74 -34.40 10.60
N ILE A 131 -19.78 -34.07 11.37
CA ILE A 131 -19.88 -34.49 12.78
C ILE A 131 -19.70 -36.00 12.75
N ARG A 132 -18.53 -36.49 13.14
CA ARG A 132 -18.35 -37.91 13.39
C ARG A 132 -19.23 -38.20 14.59
N ASP A 133 -20.24 -39.05 14.41
CA ASP A 133 -21.00 -39.57 15.53
C ASP A 133 -20.02 -40.10 16.56
N GLN A 134 -19.93 -39.41 17.69
CA GLN A 134 -18.98 -39.72 18.76
C GLN A 134 -19.43 -40.95 19.57
N HIS A 135 -20.42 -41.67 19.06
CA HIS A 135 -21.07 -42.81 19.68
C HIS A 135 -20.34 -44.13 19.41
N ASP A 136 -19.31 -44.14 18.55
CA ASP A 136 -18.50 -45.33 18.28
C ASP A 136 -17.01 -45.04 18.47
N VAL A 137 -16.67 -44.57 19.68
CA VAL A 137 -15.29 -44.55 20.17
C VAL A 137 -15.02 -45.93 20.77
N THR A 138 -14.46 -46.84 19.98
CA THR A 138 -13.84 -48.05 20.51
C THR A 138 -12.54 -47.66 21.21
N ASP A 139 -12.34 -48.15 22.43
CA ASP A 139 -11.20 -47.82 23.29
C ASP A 139 -9.86 -47.89 22.54
N VAL A 140 -9.02 -46.88 22.78
CA VAL A 140 -7.65 -46.81 22.24
C VAL A 140 -6.86 -48.02 22.74
N GLU A 141 -6.55 -48.97 21.86
CA GLU A 141 -5.60 -50.02 22.17
C GLU A 141 -4.21 -49.40 22.32
N ILE A 142 -3.69 -49.42 23.55
CA ILE A 142 -2.33 -48.98 23.85
C ILE A 142 -1.39 -49.99 23.22
N VAL A 143 -0.79 -49.63 22.08
CA VAL A 143 0.31 -50.40 21.50
C VAL A 143 1.50 -50.24 22.44
N GLU A 144 1.81 -51.26 23.22
CA GLU A 144 3.05 -51.32 24.00
C GLU A 144 4.24 -51.16 23.04
N PRO A 145 5.16 -50.22 23.29
CA PRO A 145 6.32 -50.07 22.44
C PRO A 145 7.15 -51.36 22.53
N GLN A 146 7.38 -51.99 21.38
CA GLN A 146 8.19 -53.21 21.30
C GLN A 146 9.54 -52.99 21.98
N ALA A 147 9.90 -53.87 22.91
CA ALA A 147 11.18 -53.82 23.60
C ALA A 147 12.31 -53.93 22.56
N LEU A 148 13.18 -52.92 22.53
CA LEU A 148 14.38 -52.94 21.70
C LEU A 148 15.25 -54.13 22.11
N PRO A 149 15.77 -54.94 21.16
CA PRO A 149 16.62 -56.08 21.49
C PRO A 149 17.91 -55.61 22.17
N ALA A 150 18.31 -56.30 23.25
CA ALA A 150 19.38 -55.89 24.16
C ALA A 150 20.81 -55.92 23.58
N HIS A 151 20.99 -56.35 22.33
CA HIS A 151 22.32 -56.39 21.71
C HIS A 151 22.20 -56.09 20.21
N ARG A 152 22.71 -54.91 19.81
CA ARG A 152 23.05 -54.67 18.40
C ARG A 152 24.41 -55.34 18.14
N PRO A 153 24.60 -56.13 17.08
CA PRO A 153 25.93 -56.65 16.75
C PRO A 153 26.92 -55.49 16.56
N SER A 154 28.13 -55.66 17.11
CA SER A 154 29.24 -54.72 16.98
C SER A 154 29.71 -54.63 15.52
N ASP A 155 30.16 -53.45 15.10
CA ASP A 155 30.44 -52.97 13.74
C ASP A 155 31.43 -53.80 12.87
N ALA A 156 31.86 -54.98 13.30
CA ALA A 156 32.81 -55.84 12.60
C ALA A 156 32.18 -56.80 11.57
N GLU A 157 30.85 -56.93 11.56
CA GLU A 157 30.11 -57.74 10.57
C GLU A 157 29.04 -56.87 9.90
N SER A 158 29.45 -55.95 9.04
CA SER A 158 28.52 -55.34 8.09
C SER A 158 28.01 -56.44 7.14
N ALA A 159 26.72 -56.74 7.22
CA ALA A 159 26.04 -57.55 6.22
C ALA A 159 26.24 -56.89 4.84
N ALA A 160 26.49 -57.71 3.82
CA ALA A 160 26.71 -57.25 2.45
C ALA A 160 25.57 -56.29 2.01
N PRO A 161 25.88 -55.24 1.20
CA PRO A 161 24.86 -54.34 0.72
C PRO A 161 23.76 -55.16 0.01
N LEU A 162 22.50 -54.86 0.34
CA LEU A 162 21.38 -55.41 -0.39
C LEU A 162 21.57 -55.11 -1.89
N PRO A 163 21.25 -56.05 -2.79
CA PRO A 163 21.37 -55.78 -4.22
C PRO A 163 20.52 -54.54 -4.55
N GLU A 164 21.12 -53.59 -5.29
CA GLU A 164 20.42 -52.37 -5.68
C GLU A 164 19.08 -52.75 -6.34
N PRO A 165 17.97 -52.10 -5.95
CA PRO A 165 16.71 -52.32 -6.61
C PRO A 165 16.90 -52.00 -8.09
N ALA A 166 16.48 -52.91 -8.97
CA ALA A 166 16.56 -52.71 -10.41
C ALA A 166 15.90 -51.38 -10.75
N VAL A 167 16.70 -50.42 -11.23
CA VAL A 167 16.20 -49.16 -11.75
C VAL A 167 15.23 -49.51 -12.88
N PRO A 168 13.94 -49.15 -12.78
CA PRO A 168 13.03 -49.36 -13.89
C PRO A 168 13.58 -48.59 -15.09
N ALA A 169 13.74 -49.28 -16.21
CA ALA A 169 14.29 -48.73 -17.44
C ALA A 169 13.62 -47.39 -17.76
N GLU A 170 14.45 -46.37 -17.99
CA GLU A 170 14.05 -45.06 -18.46
C GLU A 170 13.09 -45.22 -19.65
N THR A 171 11.87 -44.70 -19.53
CA THR A 171 10.96 -44.54 -20.66
C THR A 171 11.64 -43.62 -21.67
N PRO A 172 12.03 -44.09 -22.86
CA PRO A 172 12.66 -43.23 -23.84
C PRO A 172 11.56 -42.45 -24.57
N GLY A 173 11.55 -41.13 -24.41
CA GLY A 173 10.84 -40.26 -25.38
C GLY A 173 10.04 -39.08 -24.86
N GLU A 174 10.33 -38.50 -23.69
CA GLU A 174 9.83 -37.15 -23.41
C GLU A 174 10.91 -36.12 -23.77
N PRO A 175 10.69 -35.26 -24.80
CA PRO A 175 11.67 -34.24 -25.17
C PRO A 175 11.71 -33.15 -24.09
N ASP A 176 12.90 -32.92 -23.51
CA ASP A 176 13.16 -31.85 -22.55
C ASP A 176 12.76 -30.48 -23.11
N ILE A 177 11.82 -29.82 -22.42
CA ILE A 177 11.23 -28.52 -22.80
C ILE A 177 12.12 -27.33 -22.36
N PHE A 178 13.30 -27.59 -21.83
CA PHE A 178 14.23 -26.58 -21.31
C PHE A 178 15.61 -26.63 -21.98
N SER A 179 15.63 -26.73 -23.31
CA SER A 179 16.73 -26.21 -24.15
C SER A 179 16.22 -25.07 -25.03
#